data_AF-A0AA95EJF7-F1
#
_entry.id   AF-A0AA95EJF7-F1
#
_cell.length_a   1.000
_cell.length_b   1.000
_cell.length_c   1.000
_cell.angle_alpha   90.00
_cell.angle_beta   90.00
_cell.angle_gamma   90.00
#
_symmetry.space_group_name_H-M   'P 1'
#
loop_
_entity.id
_entity.type
_entity.pdbx_description
1 polymer ?
#
loop_
_entity_poly.entity_id
_entity_poly.type
_entity_poly.pdbx_seq_one_letter_code
_entity_poly.pdbx_strand_id
1 'polypeptide(L)'
;MFWEILIISLSLSSILMALMIFLGMTPPQTKLTTDKTKPIECGFEDRLKGSRSPFSLYFFILSVLFLVFDVETVLLFPIPLALNLYQDFYLSLSMYWFLLVLLMGLIHETRQGALRWAH
;
A
#
# COMPACT_ATOMS: atom_id res chain seq x y z
N MET A 1 32.32 12.43 -11.88
CA MET A 1 32.12 11.03 -12.32
C MET A 1 30.80 10.47 -11.85
N PHE A 2 30.52 10.38 -10.54
CA PHE A 2 29.22 9.88 -10.03
C PHE A 2 28.02 10.67 -10.56
N TRP A 3 28.09 12.00 -10.53
CA TRP A 3 27.01 12.87 -11.00
C TRP A 3 26.73 12.73 -12.51
N GLU A 4 27.78 12.61 -13.32
CA GLU A 4 27.66 12.37 -14.76
C GLU A 4 26.95 11.04 -15.06
N ILE A 5 27.34 9.97 -14.37
CA ILE A 5 26.70 8.65 -14.51
C ILE A 5 25.22 8.72 -14.12
N LEU A 6 24.89 9.50 -13.08
CA LEU A 6 23.52 9.68 -12.59
C LEU A 6 22.66 10.47 -13.59
N ILE A 7 23.20 11.51 -14.22
CA ILE A 7 22.50 12.27 -15.26
C ILE A 7 22.26 11.39 -16.50
N ILE A 8 23.26 10.60 -16.90
CA ILE A 8 23.16 9.70 -18.06
C ILE A 8 22.12 8.60 -17.81
N SER A 9 22.10 8.00 -16.61
CA SER A 9 21.14 6.94 -16.31
C SER A 9 19.69 7.45 -16.21
N LEU A 10 19.48 8.61 -15.58
CA LEU A 10 18.16 9.25 -15.52
C LEU A 10 17.65 9.64 -16.91
N SER A 11 18.48 10.30 -17.73
CA SER A 11 18.09 10.69 -19.09
C SER A 11 17.74 9.47 -19.94
N LEU A 12 18.55 8.41 -19.91
CA LEU A 12 18.27 7.17 -20.63
C LEU A 12 16.94 6.53 -20.18
N SER A 13 16.68 6.46 -18.87
CA SER A 13 15.44 5.88 -18.33
C SER A 13 14.20 6.67 -18.76
N SER A 14 14.29 8.01 -18.78
CA SER A 14 13.19 8.87 -19.20
C SER A 14 12.88 8.73 -20.70
N ILE A 15 13.91 8.59 -21.53
CA ILE A 15 13.77 8.39 -22.98
C ILE A 15 13.10 7.04 -23.26
N LEU A 16 13.53 5.97 -22.58
CA LEU A 16 12.92 4.65 -22.71
C LEU A 16 11.45 4.66 -22.28
N MET A 17 11.12 5.32 -21.17
CA MET A 17 9.73 5.46 -20.71
C MET A 17 8.87 6.20 -21.74
N ALA A 18 9.36 7.32 -22.28
CA ALA A 18 8.66 8.09 -23.30
C ALA A 18 8.43 7.27 -24.59
N LEU A 19 9.43 6.50 -25.02
CA LEU A 19 9.32 5.59 -26.16
C LEU A 19 8.23 4.54 -25.94
N MET A 20 8.20 3.91 -24.76
CA MET A 20 7.20 2.88 -24.46
C MET A 20 5.77 3.44 -24.43
N ILE A 21 5.59 4.65 -23.90
CA ILE A 21 4.29 5.33 -23.92
C ILE A 21 3.90 5.65 -25.38
N PHE A 22 4.83 6.20 -26.17
CA PHE A 22 4.57 6.54 -27.57
C PHE A 22 4.14 5.31 -28.39
N LEU A 23 4.84 4.18 -28.22
CA LEU A 23 4.49 2.92 -28.86
C LEU A 23 3.13 2.40 -28.38
N GLY A 24 2.83 2.50 -27.09
CA GLY A 24 1.55 2.08 -26.50
C GLY A 24 0.34 2.93 -26.92
N MET A 25 0.56 4.18 -27.33
CA MET A 25 -0.49 5.07 -27.84
C MET A 25 -0.86 4.80 -29.30
N THR A 26 -0.09 3.96 -30.02
CA THR A 26 -0.46 3.58 -31.38
C THR A 26 -1.78 2.78 -31.36
N PRO A 27 -2.82 3.23 -32.07
CA PRO A 27 -4.12 2.57 -31.99
C PRO A 27 -4.01 1.14 -32.52
N PRO A 28 -4.66 0.16 -31.86
CA PRO A 28 -4.64 -1.21 -32.32
C PRO A 28 -5.20 -1.29 -33.75
N GLN A 29 -4.56 -2.09 -34.60
CA GLN A 29 -5.01 -2.27 -36.00
C GLN A 29 -6.40 -2.92 -36.11
N THR A 30 -6.94 -3.43 -35.00
CA THR A 30 -8.28 -4.02 -34.93
C THR A 30 -9.35 -2.96 -34.71
N LYS A 31 -10.48 -3.06 -35.43
CA LYS A 31 -11.66 -2.21 -35.22
C LYS A 31 -12.08 -2.23 -33.74
N LEU A 32 -12.14 -1.04 -33.14
CA LEU A 32 -12.72 -0.81 -31.82
C LEU A 32 -14.23 -1.02 -31.95
N THR A 33 -14.74 -2.16 -31.47
CA THR A 33 -16.17 -2.40 -31.36
C THR A 33 -16.66 -1.94 -29.99
N THR A 34 -17.92 -1.51 -29.91
CA THR A 34 -18.56 -1.05 -28.66
C THR A 34 -18.44 -2.07 -27.53
N ASP A 35 -18.44 -3.37 -27.85
CA ASP A 35 -18.30 -4.44 -26.86
C ASP A 35 -16.87 -4.61 -26.34
N LYS A 36 -15.84 -4.20 -27.11
CA LYS A 36 -14.45 -4.17 -26.64
C LYS A 36 -14.15 -2.95 -25.77
N THR A 37 -15.00 -1.93 -25.81
CA THR A 37 -14.87 -0.70 -25.02
C THR A 37 -15.70 -0.70 -23.74
N LYS A 38 -16.54 -1.72 -23.53
CA LYS A 38 -17.32 -1.89 -22.30
C LYS A 38 -16.47 -2.57 -21.22
N PRO A 39 -16.73 -2.29 -19.93
CA PRO A 39 -16.17 -3.08 -18.84
C PRO A 39 -16.44 -4.58 -19.05
N ILE A 40 -15.44 -5.41 -18.75
CA ILE A 40 -15.58 -6.87 -18.85
C ILE A 40 -16.37 -7.34 -17.63
N GLU A 41 -17.66 -7.52 -17.82
CA GLU A 41 -18.54 -8.20 -16.88
C GLU A 41 -18.86 -9.61 -17.41
N CYS A 42 -19.38 -10.51 -16.56
CA CYS A 42 -19.68 -11.91 -16.89
C CYS A 42 -20.84 -12.10 -17.91
N GLY A 43 -20.98 -11.22 -18.90
CA GLY A 43 -21.98 -11.27 -19.96
C GLY A 43 -23.34 -10.65 -19.58
N PHE A 44 -23.49 -10.13 -18.36
CA PHE A 44 -24.69 -9.42 -17.94
C PHE A 44 -24.53 -7.92 -18.19
N GLU A 45 -25.50 -7.33 -18.86
CA GLU A 45 -25.51 -5.88 -19.09
C GLU A 45 -25.79 -5.17 -17.76
N ASP A 46 -24.85 -4.32 -17.33
CA ASP A 46 -24.97 -3.37 -16.21
C ASP A 46 -26.07 -2.32 -16.48
N ARG A 47 -27.32 -2.75 -16.59
CA ARG A 47 -28.43 -1.82 -16.82
C ARG A 47 -28.89 -1.11 -15.55
N LEU A 48 -28.43 -1.51 -14.36
CA LEU A 48 -29.06 -1.08 -13.10
C LEU A 48 -28.13 -0.85 -11.90
N LYS A 49 -26.82 -1.11 -12.00
CA LYS A 49 -25.89 -0.85 -10.90
C LYS A 49 -24.90 0.22 -11.34
N GLY A 50 -24.98 1.40 -10.72
CA GLY A 50 -23.86 2.33 -10.81
C GLY A 50 -22.59 1.64 -10.32
N SER A 51 -21.44 1.97 -10.91
CA SER A 51 -20.12 1.42 -10.54
C SER A 51 -19.76 1.55 -9.05
N ARG A 52 -20.54 2.33 -8.28
CA ARG A 52 -20.41 2.52 -6.83
C ARG A 52 -21.33 1.54 -6.09
N SER A 53 -20.87 0.31 -5.93
CA SER A 53 -21.42 -0.61 -4.93
C SER A 53 -20.98 -0.18 -3.52
N PRO A 54 -21.81 -0.40 -2.48
CA PRO A 54 -21.40 -0.15 -1.11
C PRO A 54 -20.20 -1.06 -0.79
N PHE A 55 -19.08 -0.42 -0.43
CA PHE A 55 -17.86 -1.10 -0.05
C PHE A 55 -18.01 -1.75 1.33
N SER A 56 -17.36 -2.90 1.53
CA SER A 56 -17.37 -3.61 2.80
C SER A 56 -16.62 -2.79 3.86
N LEU A 57 -17.29 -2.52 4.99
CA LEU A 57 -16.72 -1.81 6.14
C LEU A 57 -15.52 -2.55 6.76
N TYR A 58 -15.39 -3.87 6.55
CA TYR A 58 -14.28 -4.67 7.05
C TYR A 58 -12.94 -4.20 6.47
N PHE A 59 -12.89 -3.92 5.17
CA PHE A 59 -11.67 -3.44 4.53
C PHE A 59 -11.30 -2.02 4.97
N PHE A 60 -12.30 -1.22 5.34
CA PHE A 60 -12.05 0.10 5.91
C PHE A 60 -11.40 0.00 7.30
N ILE A 61 -11.91 -0.87 8.18
CA ILE A 61 -11.34 -1.09 9.52
C ILE A 61 -9.90 -1.61 9.40
N LEU A 62 -9.65 -2.57 8.49
CA LEU A 62 -8.30 -3.08 8.24
C LEU A 62 -7.33 -1.97 7.78
N SER A 63 -7.81 -1.03 6.96
CA SER A 63 -7.00 0.08 6.46
C SER A 63 -6.63 1.07 7.57
N VAL A 64 -7.57 1.37 8.46
CA VAL A 64 -7.32 2.25 9.63
C VAL A 64 -6.37 1.56 10.61
N LEU A 65 -6.57 0.27 10.89
CA LEU A 65 -5.66 -0.50 11.72
C LEU A 65 -4.24 -0.48 11.16
N PHE A 66 -4.10 -0.81 9.88
CA PHE A 66 -2.80 -0.85 9.22
C PHE A 66 -2.09 0.50 9.32
N LEU A 67 -2.82 1.60 9.12
CA LEU A 67 -2.26 2.95 9.22
C LEU A 67 -1.74 3.27 10.63
N VAL A 68 -2.48 2.92 11.68
CA VAL A 68 -2.05 3.15 13.06
C VAL A 68 -0.82 2.30 13.39
N PHE A 69 -0.86 1.00 13.05
CA PHE A 69 0.25 0.10 13.30
C PHE A 69 1.51 0.50 12.51
N ASP A 70 1.39 0.95 11.27
CA ASP A 70 2.51 1.43 10.46
C ASP A 70 3.21 2.62 11.14
N VAL A 71 2.44 3.62 11.61
CA VAL A 71 2.98 4.76 12.37
C VAL A 71 3.69 4.32 13.65
N GLU A 72 3.14 3.36 14.38
CA GLU A 72 3.76 2.82 15.59
C GLU A 72 5.07 2.07 15.30
N THR A 73 5.16 1.33 14.20
CA THR A 73 6.42 0.66 13.80
C THR A 73 7.50 1.65 13.35
N VAL A 74 7.11 2.75 12.69
CA VAL A 74 8.04 3.84 12.33
C VAL A 74 8.64 4.48 13.59
N LEU A 75 7.84 4.66 14.64
CA LEU A 75 8.33 5.16 15.94
C LEU A 75 9.25 4.16 16.65
N LEU A 76 9.02 2.86 16.48
CA LEU A 76 9.83 1.80 17.07
C LEU A 76 11.21 1.66 16.41
N PHE A 77 11.28 1.83 15.09
CA PHE A 77 12.48 1.58 14.28
C PHE A 77 13.79 2.26 14.75
N PRO A 78 13.82 3.55 15.15
CA PRO A 78 15.07 4.21 15.55
C PRO A 78 15.60 3.75 16.93
N ILE A 79 14.77 3.17 17.78
CA ILE A 79 15.10 2.98 19.19
C ILE A 79 16.12 1.84 19.43
N PRO A 80 16.04 0.67 18.75
CA PRO A 80 17.10 -0.35 18.83
C PRO A 80 18.47 0.18 18.37
N LEU A 81 18.48 1.07 17.37
CA LEU A 81 19.70 1.71 16.90
C LEU A 81 20.30 2.62 17.98
N ALA A 82 19.45 3.38 18.69
CA ALA A 82 19.87 4.23 19.80
C ALA A 82 20.38 3.42 21.01
N LEU A 83 19.78 2.27 21.32
CA LEU A 83 20.24 1.37 22.41
C LEU A 83 21.66 0.84 22.17
N ASN A 84 22.01 0.56 20.92
CA ASN A 84 23.36 0.13 20.57
C ASN A 84 24.42 1.22 20.82
N LEU A 85 24.04 2.50 20.77
CA LEU A 85 24.95 3.64 20.94
C LEU A 85 25.07 4.10 22.40
N TYR A 86 23.95 4.17 23.12
CA TYR A 86 23.88 4.86 24.42
C TYR A 86 23.65 3.94 25.63
N GLN A 87 23.38 2.63 25.44
CA GLN A 87 23.13 1.63 26.51
C GLN A 87 22.33 2.19 27.71
N ASP A 88 21.22 2.89 27.42
CA ASP A 88 20.40 3.54 28.44
C ASP A 88 19.30 2.59 28.95
N PHE A 89 19.29 2.34 30.25
CA PHE A 89 18.29 1.53 30.93
C PHE A 89 16.87 2.09 30.74
N TYR A 90 16.68 3.41 30.83
CA TYR A 90 15.34 4.02 30.71
C TYR A 90 14.78 3.89 29.30
N LEU A 91 15.65 4.01 28.29
CA LEU A 91 15.28 3.84 26.88
C LEU A 91 14.94 2.38 26.54
N SER A 92 15.60 1.42 27.19
CA SER A 92 15.23 -0.01 27.04
C SER A 92 13.88 -0.30 27.70
N LEU A 93 13.63 0.27 28.89
CA LEU A 93 12.37 0.09 29.60
C LEU A 93 11.19 0.70 28.83
N SER A 94 11.37 1.88 28.23
CA SER A 94 10.33 2.52 27.41
C SER A 94 9.98 1.68 26.17
N MET A 95 10.97 1.06 25.53
CA MET A 95 10.76 0.10 24.43
C MET A 95 9.90 -1.09 24.82
N TYR A 96 10.19 -1.69 25.97
CA TYR A 96 9.40 -2.82 26.47
C TYR A 96 7.94 -2.40 26.73
N TRP A 97 7.72 -1.24 27.34
CA TRP A 97 6.37 -0.73 27.55
C TRP A 97 5.64 -0.42 26.24
N PHE A 98 6.33 0.17 25.27
CA PHE A 98 5.75 0.45 23.96
C PHE A 98 5.33 -0.83 23.23
N LEU A 99 6.17 -1.87 23.26
CA LEU A 99 5.84 -3.19 22.72
C LEU A 99 4.68 -3.87 23.44
N LEU A 100 4.57 -3.72 24.77
CA LEU A 100 3.45 -4.25 25.53
C LEU A 100 2.13 -3.60 25.13
N VAL A 101 2.10 -2.28 24.93
CA VAL A 101 0.89 -1.57 24.47
C VAL A 101 0.48 -2.06 23.08
N LEU A 102 1.43 -2.19 22.15
CA LEU A 102 1.20 -2.77 20.82
C LEU A 102 0.58 -4.17 20.88
N LEU A 103 1.15 -5.06 21.69
CA LEU A 103 0.63 -6.42 21.90
C LEU A 103 -0.78 -6.41 22.48
N MET A 104 -1.06 -5.57 23.47
CA MET A 104 -2.39 -5.45 24.07
C MET A 104 -3.42 -4.92 23.06
N GLY A 105 -3.05 -3.92 22.25
CA GLY A 105 -3.90 -3.38 21.18
C GLY A 105 -4.29 -4.44 20.17
N LEU A 106 -3.32 -5.22 19.69
CA LEU A 106 -3.54 -6.30 18.73
C LEU A 106 -4.45 -7.42 19.30
N ILE A 107 -4.22 -7.83 20.55
CA ILE A 107 -5.06 -8.83 21.22
C ILE A 107 -6.49 -8.32 21.36
N HIS A 108 -6.65 -7.05 21.75
CA HIS A 108 -7.96 -6.44 21.94
C HIS A 108 -8.76 -6.41 20.63
N GLU A 109 -8.15 -5.99 19.53
CA GLU A 109 -8.79 -5.95 18.24
C GLU A 109 -9.14 -7.35 17.69
N THR A 110 -8.25 -8.32 17.90
CA THR A 110 -8.50 -9.72 17.52
C THR A 110 -9.72 -10.27 18.26
N ARG A 111 -9.89 -9.91 19.54
CA ARG A 111 -11.07 -10.29 20.34
C ARG A 111 -12.36 -9.60 19.87
N GLN A 112 -12.28 -8.37 19.37
CA GLN A 112 -13.43 -7.68 18.78
C GLN A 112 -13.85 -8.24 17.42
N GLY A 113 -13.03 -9.10 16.82
CA GLY A 113 -13.34 -9.75 15.56
C GLY A 113 -13.18 -8.83 14.33
N ALA A 114 -12.52 -7.68 14.47
CA ALA A 114 -12.19 -6.81 13.33
C ALA A 114 -11.32 -7.54 12.29
N LEU A 115 -10.52 -8.51 12.73
CA LEU A 115 -9.65 -9.36 11.92
C LEU A 115 -10.34 -10.64 11.42
N ARG A 116 -11.59 -10.92 11.83
CA ARG A 116 -12.32 -12.10 11.38
C ARG A 116 -12.96 -11.80 10.04
N TRP A 117 -12.47 -12.47 9.00
CA TRP A 117 -13.16 -12.47 7.72
C TRP A 117 -14.48 -13.22 7.82
N ALA A 118 -15.53 -12.60 7.29
CA ALA A 118 -16.81 -13.26 7.06
C ALA A 118 -16.61 -14.41 6.06
N HIS A 119 -17.23 -15.54 6.34
CA HIS A 119 -17.64 -16.48 5.30
C HIS A 119 -18.85 -15.92 4.56
#